data_AF-A0A7R9L7A2-F1
#
_entry.id   AF-A0A7R9L7A2-F1
#
_cell.length_a   1.000
_cell.length_b   1.000
_cell.length_c   1.000
_cell.angle_alpha   90.00
_cell.angle_beta   90.00
_cell.angle_gamma   90.00
#
_symmetry.space_group_name_H-M   'P 1'
#
loop_
_entity.id
_entity.type
_entity.pdbx_description
1 polymer ?
#
loop_
_entity_poly.entity_id
_entity_poly.type
_entity_poly.pdbx_seq_one_letter_code
_entity_poly.pdbx_strand_id
1 'polypeptide(L)'
;MALEKVRYNYVIGDVQGCFEALKALLKEIQFDADQDFIWFAGDLIARGENSVGALRFIKKLCEQGNAATVLGNHDLNLLAVARGIKKLKEKDHIDDVIHALESDELVDWLRKQPLCLFPNEKTILTHAGIPNIWDAEKTVALAKEVQAVLAHDDFAVLDSFLKEIQQKLIKSFLDIGQRCKVSVSMRKSKMSMVAVSGGINCWLID
;
A
#
# COMPACT_ATOMS: atom_id res chain seq x y z
N MET A 1 -24.81 -0.74 -1.48
CA MET A 1 -25.38 0.62 -1.52
C MET A 1 -24.74 1.31 -2.69
N ALA A 2 -25.54 1.84 -3.61
CA ALA A 2 -25.02 2.59 -4.75
C ALA A 2 -24.15 3.73 -4.22
N LEU A 3 -22.93 3.85 -4.74
CA LEU A 3 -22.15 5.09 -4.64
C LEU A 3 -23.08 6.19 -5.17
N GLU A 4 -23.69 6.96 -4.26
CA GLU A 4 -24.33 8.22 -4.64
C GLU A 4 -23.33 9.00 -5.48
N LYS A 5 -23.79 9.53 -6.61
CA LYS A 5 -22.98 9.92 -7.77
C LYS A 5 -21.69 10.66 -7.37
N VAL A 6 -20.60 9.90 -7.23
CA VAL A 6 -19.26 10.42 -7.20
C VAL A 6 -19.02 11.11 -8.54
N ARG A 7 -18.77 12.41 -8.52
CA ARG A 7 -18.49 13.26 -9.67
C ARG A 7 -17.22 12.78 -10.38
N TYR A 8 -16.12 12.62 -9.65
CA TYR A 8 -14.87 12.07 -10.18
C TYR A 8 -14.22 11.01 -9.27
N ASN A 9 -13.67 9.96 -9.89
CA ASN A 9 -12.83 8.98 -9.23
C ASN A 9 -11.38 9.19 -9.68
N TYR A 10 -10.52 9.56 -8.74
CA TYR A 10 -9.10 9.77 -8.99
C TYR A 10 -8.31 8.56 -8.52
N VAL A 11 -7.29 8.16 -9.29
CA VAL A 11 -6.29 7.19 -8.84
C VAL A 11 -4.96 7.94 -8.70
N ILE A 12 -4.40 7.96 -7.49
CA ILE A 12 -3.13 8.61 -7.19
C ILE A 12 -2.12 7.52 -6.88
N GLY A 13 -0.93 7.62 -7.49
CA GLY A 13 0.18 6.69 -7.28
C GLY A 13 0.88 6.87 -5.95
N ASP A 14 2.12 6.42 -5.92
CA ASP A 14 2.98 6.52 -4.73
C ASP A 14 3.07 7.97 -4.24
N VAL A 15 2.64 8.22 -3.00
CA VAL A 15 2.71 9.55 -2.39
C VAL A 15 4.11 9.79 -1.82
N GLN A 16 4.73 8.75 -1.26
CA GLN A 16 6.10 8.76 -0.73
C GLN A 16 6.34 9.98 0.18
N GLY A 17 5.42 10.27 1.11
CA GLY A 17 5.57 11.40 2.04
C GLY A 17 5.64 12.80 1.43
N CYS A 18 5.38 12.96 0.12
CA CYS A 18 5.38 14.24 -0.60
C CYS A 18 4.08 15.02 -0.32
N PHE A 19 3.87 15.40 0.95
CA PHE A 19 2.61 15.97 1.40
C PHE A 19 2.29 17.32 0.73
N GLU A 20 3.29 18.16 0.49
CA GLU A 20 3.06 19.45 -0.18
C GLU A 20 2.65 19.26 -1.64
N ALA A 21 3.27 18.30 -2.34
CA ALA A 21 2.91 17.94 -3.71
C ALA A 21 1.50 17.37 -3.79
N LEU A 22 1.12 16.50 -2.85
CA LEU A 22 -0.25 15.98 -2.76
C LEU A 22 -1.27 17.10 -2.59
N LYS A 23 -1.05 18.04 -1.67
CA LYS A 23 -1.94 19.20 -1.49
C LYS A 23 -2.04 20.07 -2.74
N ALA A 24 -0.91 20.31 -3.41
CA ALA A 24 -0.88 21.07 -4.66
C ALA A 24 -1.68 20.38 -5.76
N LEU A 25 -1.53 19.05 -5.91
CA LEU A 25 -2.30 18.25 -6.85
C LEU A 25 -3.80 18.32 -6.56
N LEU A 26 -4.21 18.13 -5.31
CA LEU A 26 -5.63 18.19 -4.92
C LEU A 26 -6.25 19.56 -5.18
N LYS A 27 -5.48 20.63 -4.99
CA LYS A 27 -5.90 21.99 -5.33
C LYS A 27 -6.06 22.17 -6.84
N GLU A 28 -5.12 21.67 -7.63
CA GLU A 28 -5.13 21.78 -9.09
C GLU A 28 -6.32 21.05 -9.72
N ILE A 29 -6.60 19.82 -9.26
CA ILE A 29 -7.76 19.05 -9.74
C ILE A 29 -9.08 19.52 -9.13
N GLN A 30 -9.05 20.53 -8.25
CA GLN A 30 -10.21 21.06 -7.53
C GLN A 30 -11.00 19.95 -6.81
N PHE A 31 -10.27 19.09 -6.11
CA PHE A 31 -10.84 17.95 -5.39
C PHE A 31 -11.88 18.42 -4.38
N ASP A 32 -13.07 17.84 -4.46
CA ASP A 32 -14.18 18.09 -3.55
C ASP A 32 -14.51 16.80 -2.80
N ALA A 33 -14.20 16.73 -1.51
CA ALA A 33 -14.40 15.53 -0.72
C ALA A 33 -15.87 15.13 -0.55
N ASP A 34 -16.83 16.05 -0.79
CA ASP A 34 -18.26 15.75 -0.71
C ASP A 34 -18.80 15.14 -2.03
N GLN A 35 -18.03 15.26 -3.13
CA GLN A 35 -18.46 14.86 -4.46
C GLN A 35 -17.49 13.91 -5.17
N ASP A 36 -16.22 13.84 -4.77
CA ASP A 36 -15.17 13.07 -5.44
C ASP A 36 -14.61 11.98 -4.53
N PHE A 37 -13.93 11.00 -5.12
CA PHE A 37 -13.30 9.90 -4.40
C PHE A 37 -11.87 9.66 -4.88
N ILE A 38 -10.96 9.36 -3.96
CA ILE A 38 -9.55 9.08 -4.27
C ILE A 38 -9.19 7.62 -3.95
N TRP A 39 -8.54 6.96 -4.89
CA TRP A 39 -7.91 5.66 -4.73
C TRP A 39 -6.39 5.82 -4.71
N PHE A 40 -5.74 5.56 -3.57
CA PHE A 40 -4.29 5.60 -3.44
C PHE A 40 -3.67 4.24 -3.73
N ALA A 41 -2.64 4.19 -4.57
CA ALA A 41 -1.94 2.98 -4.98
C ALA A 41 -0.89 2.46 -3.96
N GLY A 42 -0.89 2.99 -2.74
CA GLY A 42 0.05 2.62 -1.67
C GLY A 42 1.33 3.44 -1.68
N ASP A 43 2.32 3.00 -0.89
CA ASP A 43 3.56 3.74 -0.65
C ASP A 43 3.26 5.19 -0.24
N LEU A 44 2.47 5.31 0.84
CA LEU A 44 2.00 6.60 1.35
C LEU A 44 3.13 7.42 1.98
N ILE A 45 4.14 6.70 2.47
CA ILE A 45 5.26 7.18 3.28
C ILE A 45 6.60 6.86 2.61
N ALA A 46 7.69 7.32 3.24
CA ALA A 46 9.09 7.20 2.83
C ALA A 46 9.52 8.21 1.76
N ARG A 47 10.81 8.55 1.75
CA ARG A 47 11.53 9.49 0.83
C ARG A 47 11.13 10.97 0.87
N GLY A 48 9.86 11.30 1.04
CA GLY A 48 9.38 12.68 1.03
C GLY A 48 9.68 13.46 2.31
N GLU A 49 9.28 14.73 2.29
CA GLU A 49 9.56 15.69 3.35
C GLU A 49 8.70 15.51 4.61
N ASN A 50 7.53 14.86 4.51
CA ASN A 50 6.56 14.78 5.59
C ASN A 50 5.65 13.54 5.47
N SER A 51 6.20 12.37 5.79
CA SER A 51 5.48 11.09 5.78
C SER A 51 4.34 11.07 6.80
N VAL A 52 4.55 11.62 8.00
CA VAL A 52 3.52 11.65 9.07
C VAL A 52 2.34 12.54 8.68
N GLY A 53 2.59 13.69 8.06
CA GLY A 53 1.56 14.60 7.58
C GLY A 53 0.73 13.99 6.45
N ALA A 54 1.39 13.35 5.48
CA ALA A 54 0.73 12.62 4.41
C ALA A 54 -0.15 11.50 4.96
N LEU A 55 0.39 10.66 5.86
CA LEU A 55 -0.34 9.54 6.44
C LEU A 55 -1.57 9.99 7.26
N ARG A 56 -1.43 11.02 8.09
CA ARG A 56 -2.55 11.61 8.85
C ARG A 56 -3.66 12.11 7.92
N PHE A 57 -3.29 12.82 6.87
CA PHE A 57 -4.23 13.39 5.92
C PHE A 57 -5.00 12.30 5.16
N ILE A 58 -4.29 11.29 4.65
CA ILE A 58 -4.89 10.18 3.91
C ILE A 58 -5.77 9.33 4.84
N LYS A 59 -5.31 9.03 6.06
CA LYS A 59 -6.12 8.35 7.08
C LYS A 59 -7.45 9.06 7.30
N LYS A 60 -7.42 10.38 7.49
CA LYS A 60 -8.63 11.18 7.69
C LYS A 60 -9.58 11.10 6.50
N LEU A 61 -9.09 11.20 5.27
CA LEU A 61 -9.93 11.07 4.06
C LEU A 61 -10.57 9.68 3.97
N CYS A 62 -9.82 8.63 4.28
CA CYS A 62 -10.34 7.27 4.31
C CYS A 62 -11.42 7.08 5.39
N GLU A 63 -11.20 7.61 6.60
CA GLU A 63 -12.18 7.55 7.69
C GLU A 63 -13.46 8.33 7.40
N GLN A 64 -13.36 9.40 6.60
CA GLN A 64 -14.51 10.17 6.11
C GLN A 64 -15.26 9.47 4.96
N GLY A 65 -14.72 8.37 4.41
CA GLY A 65 -15.32 7.65 3.29
C GLY A 65 -15.06 8.28 1.92
N ASN A 66 -14.08 9.16 1.81
CA ASN A 66 -13.77 9.93 0.59
C ASN A 66 -12.50 9.44 -0.11
N ALA A 67 -11.81 8.46 0.49
CA ALA A 67 -10.68 7.81 -0.11
C ALA A 67 -10.58 6.34 0.32
N ALA A 68 -9.80 5.57 -0.44
CA ALA A 68 -9.34 4.25 -0.06
C ALA A 68 -7.90 4.06 -0.53
N THR A 69 -7.15 3.19 0.14
CA THR A 69 -5.75 2.93 -0.16
C THR A 69 -5.44 1.44 -0.13
N VAL A 70 -4.44 1.02 -0.89
CA VAL A 70 -3.81 -0.30 -0.76
C VAL A 70 -2.45 -0.19 -0.09
N LEU A 71 -2.01 -1.25 0.59
CA LEU A 71 -0.68 -1.31 1.19
C LEU A 71 0.42 -1.45 0.13
N GLY A 72 1.43 -0.59 0.22
CA GLY A 72 2.66 -0.65 -0.56
C GLY A 72 3.83 -1.30 0.17
N ASN A 73 4.98 -1.36 -0.50
CA ASN A 73 6.19 -1.98 0.03
C ASN A 73 6.84 -1.13 1.13
N HIS A 74 6.85 0.19 0.96
CA HIS A 74 7.35 1.12 1.97
C HIS A 74 6.45 1.12 3.21
N ASP A 75 5.14 1.00 3.03
CA ASP A 75 4.18 0.87 4.15
C ASP A 75 4.47 -0.39 4.99
N LEU A 76 4.64 -1.55 4.34
CA LEU A 76 5.01 -2.80 5.04
C LEU A 76 6.40 -2.72 5.68
N ASN A 77 7.32 -1.96 5.10
CA ASN A 77 8.63 -1.68 5.71
C ASN A 77 8.50 -0.87 7.00
N LEU A 78 7.63 0.15 7.01
CA LEU A 78 7.32 0.92 8.21
C LEU A 78 6.77 0.00 9.31
N LEU A 79 5.86 -0.92 8.98
CA LEU A 79 5.36 -1.90 9.96
C LEU A 79 6.50 -2.73 10.57
N ALA A 80 7.43 -3.22 9.76
CA ALA A 80 8.57 -4.00 10.26
C ALA A 80 9.52 -3.18 11.15
N VAL A 81 9.67 -1.87 10.88
CA VAL A 81 10.48 -0.97 11.71
C VAL A 81 9.74 -0.65 13.02
N ALA A 82 8.45 -0.32 12.97
CA ALA A 82 7.62 -0.04 14.15
C ALA A 82 7.56 -1.24 15.11
N ARG A 83 7.54 -2.47 14.57
CA ARG A 83 7.59 -3.71 15.35
C ARG A 83 9.00 -4.10 15.83
N GLY A 84 10.02 -3.31 15.53
CA GLY A 84 11.42 -3.58 15.93
C GLY A 84 12.08 -4.75 15.21
N ILE A 85 11.46 -5.31 14.16
CA ILE A 85 11.98 -6.43 13.37
C ILE A 85 13.11 -5.97 12.46
N LYS A 86 13.01 -4.74 11.96
CA LYS A 86 14.01 -4.10 11.11
C LYS A 86 14.52 -2.83 11.76
N LYS A 87 15.82 -2.58 11.63
CA LYS A 87 16.41 -1.31 12.07
C LYS A 87 15.99 -0.18 11.14
N LEU A 88 15.59 0.93 11.73
CA LEU A 88 15.38 2.20 11.03
C LEU A 88 16.65 2.59 10.27
N LYS A 89 16.50 3.02 9.02
CA LYS A 89 17.57 3.56 8.19
C LYS A 89 17.19 4.98 7.83
N GLU A 90 18.14 5.90 7.97
CA GLU A 90 17.93 7.33 7.68
C GLU A 90 17.35 7.57 6.28
N LYS A 91 17.89 6.87 5.28
CA LYS A 91 17.43 6.93 3.89
C LYS A 91 15.98 6.49 3.64
N ASP A 92 15.35 5.81 4.61
CA ASP A 92 13.95 5.38 4.46
C ASP A 92 13.00 6.57 4.74
N HIS A 93 13.43 7.62 5.46
CA HIS A 93 12.65 8.84 5.77
C HIS A 93 11.25 8.53 6.37
N ILE A 94 11.26 7.74 7.44
CA ILE A 94 10.06 7.31 8.18
C ILE A 94 10.18 7.57 9.68
N ASP A 95 11.26 8.24 10.10
CA ASP A 95 11.55 8.57 11.51
C ASP A 95 10.47 9.49 12.09
N ASP A 96 9.94 10.41 11.28
CA ASP A 96 8.84 11.31 11.64
C ASP A 96 7.56 10.54 12.03
N VAL A 97 7.25 9.44 11.34
CA VAL A 97 6.12 8.55 11.66
C VAL A 97 6.44 7.72 12.90
N ILE A 98 7.64 7.16 13.01
CA ILE A 98 8.04 6.30 14.13
C ILE A 98 8.09 7.07 15.46
N HIS A 99 8.47 8.35 15.42
CA HIS A 99 8.60 9.20 16.62
C HIS A 99 7.38 10.09 16.87
N ALA A 100 6.34 10.01 16.03
CA ALA A 100 5.08 10.71 16.26
C ALA A 100 4.40 10.24 17.55
N LEU A 101 3.71 11.14 18.24
CA LEU A 101 2.96 10.81 19.46
C LEU A 101 1.85 9.78 19.19
N GLU A 102 1.24 9.86 18.01
CA GLU A 102 0.21 8.94 17.53
C GLU A 102 0.76 7.80 16.65
N SER A 103 2.06 7.50 16.71
CA SER A 103 2.69 6.48 15.86
C SER A 103 1.94 5.14 15.93
N ASP A 104 1.61 4.69 17.14
CA ASP A 104 0.89 3.43 17.37
C ASP A 104 -0.47 3.41 16.66
N GLU A 105 -1.22 4.52 16.71
CA GLU A 105 -2.52 4.65 16.04
C GLU A 105 -2.36 4.63 14.52
N LEU A 106 -1.39 5.37 14.00
CA LEU A 106 -1.14 5.45 12.56
C LEU A 106 -0.69 4.09 12.00
N VAL A 107 0.21 3.40 12.70
CA VAL A 107 0.69 2.06 12.34
C VAL A 107 -0.41 1.02 12.44
N ASP A 108 -1.26 1.08 13.48
CA ASP A 108 -2.40 0.18 13.63
C ASP A 108 -3.47 0.40 12.56
N TRP A 109 -3.73 1.65 12.17
CA TRP A 109 -4.60 1.94 11.04
C TRP A 109 -4.00 1.44 9.72
N LEU A 110 -2.71 1.67 9.50
CA LEU A 110 -2.02 1.32 8.25
C LEU A 110 -2.03 -0.20 8.03
N ARG A 111 -1.68 -1.01 9.03
CA ARG A 111 -1.63 -2.48 8.89
C ARG A 111 -2.98 -3.12 8.53
N LYS A 112 -4.10 -2.41 8.79
CA LYS A 112 -5.46 -2.87 8.50
C LYS A 112 -5.93 -2.51 7.09
N GLN A 113 -5.13 -1.74 6.33
CA GLN A 113 -5.47 -1.37 4.96
C GLN A 113 -5.40 -2.58 4.02
N PRO A 114 -6.21 -2.60 2.96
CA PRO A 114 -6.26 -3.72 2.04
C PRO A 114 -5.01 -3.83 1.16
N LEU A 115 -4.79 -5.00 0.56
CA LEU A 115 -3.76 -5.19 -0.48
C LEU A 115 -4.34 -5.13 -1.90
N CYS A 116 -5.66 -5.23 -2.01
CA CYS A 116 -6.40 -5.26 -3.26
C CYS A 116 -7.73 -4.53 -3.08
N LEU A 117 -8.05 -3.63 -4.02
CA LEU A 117 -9.29 -2.87 -4.05
C LEU A 117 -9.92 -2.92 -5.45
N PHE A 118 -11.21 -2.60 -5.51
CA PHE A 118 -11.99 -2.57 -6.75
C PHE A 118 -12.63 -1.20 -6.94
N PRO A 119 -11.97 -0.26 -7.65
CA PRO A 119 -12.59 1.03 -7.97
C PRO A 119 -13.91 0.89 -8.75
N ASN A 120 -14.07 -0.19 -9.52
CA ASN A 120 -15.31 -0.58 -10.20
C ASN A 120 -15.24 -2.08 -10.55
N GLU A 121 -16.32 -2.62 -11.13
CA GLU A 121 -16.45 -4.04 -11.51
C GLU A 121 -15.37 -4.56 -12.48
N LYS A 122 -14.68 -3.67 -13.19
CA LYS A 122 -13.71 -4.02 -14.24
C LYS A 122 -12.28 -3.61 -13.91
N THR A 123 -12.06 -2.99 -12.75
CA THR A 123 -10.75 -2.44 -12.36
C THR A 123 -10.33 -3.02 -11.02
N ILE A 124 -9.11 -3.54 -10.98
CA ILE A 124 -8.45 -3.93 -9.73
C ILE A 124 -7.30 -2.96 -9.48
N LEU A 125 -7.23 -2.46 -8.26
CA LEU A 125 -6.12 -1.67 -7.76
C LEU A 125 -5.27 -2.53 -6.81
N THR A 126 -3.99 -2.64 -7.13
CA THR A 126 -2.93 -3.22 -6.29
C THR A 126 -1.70 -2.34 -6.45
N HIS A 127 -0.82 -2.31 -5.44
CA HIS A 127 0.38 -1.48 -5.50
C HIS A 127 1.34 -1.91 -6.62
N ALA A 128 1.56 -3.21 -6.79
CA ALA A 128 2.60 -3.75 -7.70
C ALA A 128 2.05 -4.57 -8.88
N GLY A 129 0.75 -4.44 -9.18
CA GLY A 129 0.08 -5.19 -10.25
C GLY A 129 -0.20 -6.66 -9.92
N ILE A 130 -0.77 -7.38 -10.90
CA ILE A 130 -1.18 -8.78 -10.77
C ILE A 130 -0.32 -9.67 -11.69
N PRO A 131 0.29 -10.75 -11.17
CA PRO A 131 0.97 -11.73 -12.01
C PRO A 131 0.01 -12.36 -13.03
N ASN A 132 0.46 -12.53 -14.28
CA ASN A 132 -0.37 -13.11 -15.36
C ASN A 132 -0.89 -14.54 -15.10
N ILE A 133 -0.28 -15.26 -14.15
CA ILE A 133 -0.70 -16.59 -13.69
C ILE A 133 -1.86 -16.56 -12.68
N TRP A 134 -2.30 -15.37 -12.27
CA TRP A 134 -3.40 -15.17 -11.32
C TRP A 134 -4.58 -14.49 -12.02
N ASP A 135 -5.77 -15.02 -11.79
CA ASP A 135 -7.01 -14.33 -12.09
C ASP A 135 -7.40 -13.39 -10.94
N ALA A 136 -8.48 -12.63 -11.15
CA ALA A 136 -9.02 -11.71 -10.16
C ALA A 136 -9.40 -12.42 -8.85
N GLU A 137 -10.07 -13.57 -8.93
CA GLU A 137 -10.55 -14.31 -7.76
C GLU A 137 -9.38 -14.78 -6.87
N LYS A 138 -8.37 -15.38 -7.48
CA LYS A 138 -7.15 -15.81 -6.81
C LYS A 138 -6.40 -14.63 -6.21
N THR A 139 -6.33 -13.51 -6.92
CA THR A 139 -5.69 -12.28 -6.41
C THR A 139 -6.37 -11.80 -5.13
N VAL A 140 -7.70 -11.75 -5.11
CA VAL A 140 -8.48 -11.36 -3.92
C VAL A 140 -8.29 -12.36 -2.79
N ALA A 141 -8.33 -13.66 -3.07
CA ALA A 141 -8.18 -14.69 -2.05
C ALA A 141 -6.82 -14.58 -1.34
N LEU A 142 -5.73 -14.42 -2.11
CA LEU A 142 -4.37 -14.29 -1.56
C LEU A 142 -4.19 -12.95 -0.84
N ALA A 143 -4.77 -11.85 -1.34
CA ALA A 143 -4.77 -10.57 -0.67
C ALA A 143 -5.45 -10.65 0.70
N LYS A 144 -6.64 -11.29 0.77
CA LYS A 144 -7.37 -11.50 2.02
C LYS A 144 -6.61 -12.36 3.03
N GLU A 145 -5.91 -13.40 2.58
CA GLU A 145 -5.07 -14.24 3.44
C GLU A 145 -3.99 -13.41 4.15
N VAL A 146 -3.27 -12.57 3.40
CA VAL A 146 -2.24 -11.70 3.98
C VAL A 146 -2.84 -10.60 4.84
N GLN A 147 -3.94 -9.98 4.39
CA GLN A 147 -4.63 -8.95 5.18
C GLN A 147 -5.07 -9.49 6.54
N ALA A 148 -5.57 -10.73 6.61
CA ALA A 148 -5.96 -11.35 7.87
C ALA A 148 -4.77 -11.49 8.84
N VAL A 149 -3.56 -11.77 8.32
CA VAL A 149 -2.33 -11.86 9.10
C VAL A 149 -1.83 -10.48 9.53
N LEU A 150 -1.89 -9.48 8.64
CA LEU A 150 -1.46 -8.11 8.94
C LEU A 150 -2.38 -7.40 9.95
N ALA A 151 -3.69 -7.61 9.81
CA ALA A 151 -4.73 -7.06 10.67
C ALA A 151 -4.98 -7.88 11.94
N HIS A 152 -4.26 -8.99 12.15
CA HIS A 152 -4.45 -9.87 13.29
C HIS A 152 -4.25 -9.14 14.63
N ASP A 153 -5.08 -9.43 15.64
CA ASP A 153 -4.98 -8.77 16.95
C ASP A 153 -3.81 -9.29 17.79
N ASP A 154 -3.45 -10.57 17.62
CA ASP A 154 -2.20 -11.12 18.16
C ASP A 154 -1.01 -10.67 17.31
N PHE A 155 -0.24 -9.73 17.84
CA PHE A 155 0.97 -9.21 17.20
C PHE A 155 2.06 -10.28 16.99
N ALA A 156 2.06 -11.41 17.69
CA ALA A 156 3.03 -12.48 17.43
C ALA A 156 2.84 -13.09 16.03
N VAL A 157 1.60 -13.16 15.55
CA VAL A 157 1.25 -13.60 14.19
C VAL A 157 1.81 -12.63 13.16
N LEU A 158 1.57 -11.32 13.35
CA LEU A 158 2.13 -10.26 12.51
C LEU A 158 3.67 -10.31 12.51
N ASP A 159 4.29 -10.40 13.68
CA ASP A 159 5.75 -10.36 13.82
C ASP A 159 6.42 -11.55 13.16
N SER A 160 5.82 -12.74 13.27
CA SER A 160 6.29 -13.95 12.57
C SER A 160 6.25 -13.76 11.06
N PHE A 161 5.14 -13.23 10.54
CA PHE A 161 4.96 -12.99 9.11
C PHE A 161 5.94 -11.94 8.56
N LEU A 162 6.09 -10.80 9.26
CA LEU A 162 7.03 -9.76 8.87
C LEU A 162 8.48 -10.28 8.88
N LYS A 163 8.88 -11.07 9.87
CA LYS A 163 10.20 -11.73 9.89
C LYS A 163 10.40 -12.64 8.68
N GLU A 164 9.39 -13.42 8.32
CA GLU A 164 9.46 -14.35 7.19
C GLU A 164 9.64 -13.62 5.85
N ILE A 165 8.88 -12.55 5.61
CA ILE A 165 9.02 -11.72 4.40
C ILE A 165 10.43 -11.13 4.33
N GLN A 166 10.94 -10.55 5.43
CA GLN A 166 12.27 -9.95 5.45
C GLN A 166 13.39 -10.98 5.19
N GLN A 167 13.24 -12.22 5.65
CA GLN A 167 14.22 -13.28 5.43
C GLN A 167 14.18 -13.86 4.01
N LYS A 168 12.99 -13.99 3.43
CA LYS A 168 12.84 -14.49 2.05
C LYS A 168 13.39 -13.50 1.02
N LEU A 169 13.31 -12.19 1.30
CA LEU A 169 13.98 -11.15 0.51
C LEU A 169 15.53 -11.30 0.46
N ILE A 170 16.13 -12.04 1.40
CA ILE A 170 17.58 -12.29 1.47
C ILE A 170 17.96 -13.61 0.78
N LYS A 171 17.04 -14.56 0.59
CA LYS A 171 17.33 -15.90 0.05
C LYS A 171 16.80 -16.19 -1.35
N SER A 172 15.90 -15.39 -1.93
CA SER A 172 15.33 -15.69 -3.25
C SER A 172 16.17 -15.15 -4.41
N PHE A 173 17.30 -15.81 -4.70
CA PHE A 173 17.90 -15.81 -6.05
C PHE A 173 18.01 -17.22 -6.65
N LEU A 174 17.67 -18.28 -5.91
CA LEU A 174 17.48 -19.63 -6.42
C LEU A 174 16.31 -20.27 -5.66
N ASP A 175 15.48 -21.04 -6.36
CA ASP A 175 14.30 -21.78 -5.85
C ASP A 175 13.03 -20.96 -5.54
N ILE A 176 12.36 -20.56 -6.61
CA ILE A 176 10.91 -20.33 -6.59
C ILE A 176 10.25 -21.71 -6.58
N GLY A 177 9.86 -22.19 -5.42
CA GLY A 177 9.14 -23.45 -5.30
C GLY A 177 8.67 -23.74 -3.89
N GLN A 178 7.37 -23.52 -3.64
CA GLN A 178 6.59 -24.20 -2.61
C GLN A 178 7.08 -24.04 -1.15
N ARG A 179 6.63 -22.99 -0.45
CA ARG A 179 6.14 -23.16 0.95
C ARG A 179 5.42 -21.98 1.61
N CYS A 180 5.33 -20.82 0.97
CA CYS A 180 4.26 -19.84 1.26
C CYS A 180 3.63 -19.42 -0.05
N LYS A 181 2.30 -19.59 -0.18
CA LYS A 181 1.58 -19.34 -1.44
C LYS A 181 1.36 -17.85 -1.73
N VAL A 182 1.80 -16.96 -0.86
CA VAL A 182 1.78 -15.50 -1.10
C VAL A 182 3.22 -14.97 -1.12
N SER A 183 3.73 -14.65 -2.32
CA SER A 183 5.01 -13.97 -2.48
C SER A 183 4.77 -12.46 -2.54
N VAL A 184 5.07 -11.74 -1.46
CA VAL A 184 5.16 -10.27 -1.47
C VAL A 184 6.58 -9.91 -1.89
N SER A 185 6.79 -9.57 -3.16
CA SER A 185 8.10 -9.22 -3.71
C SER A 185 8.36 -7.72 -3.56
N MET A 186 9.11 -7.32 -2.51
CA MET A 186 9.56 -5.94 -2.31
C MET A 186 10.87 -5.68 -3.06
N ARG A 187 10.84 -5.14 -4.28
CA ARG A 187 12.05 -4.61 -4.94
C ARG A 187 12.29 -3.16 -4.52
N LYS A 188 13.55 -2.83 -4.19
CA LYS A 188 14.01 -1.44 -3.98
C LYS A 188 13.65 -0.60 -5.22
N SER A 189 12.73 0.34 -5.07
CA SER A 189 12.47 1.47 -5.99
C SER A 189 12.15 1.19 -7.47
N LYS A 190 12.15 -0.06 -7.94
CA LYS A 190 11.70 -0.49 -9.26
C LYS A 190 11.24 -1.94 -9.19
N MET A 191 9.93 -2.17 -9.21
CA MET A 191 9.39 -3.48 -9.57
C MET A 191 9.15 -3.50 -11.08
N SER A 192 10.22 -3.67 -11.84
CA SER A 192 10.13 -3.97 -13.27
C SER A 192 9.69 -5.44 -13.44
N MET A 193 8.49 -5.66 -13.98
CA MET A 193 8.10 -6.91 -14.60
C MET A 193 7.96 -6.63 -16.10
N VAL A 194 8.88 -7.19 -16.90
CA VAL A 194 8.85 -7.11 -18.37
C VAL A 194 8.18 -8.37 -18.88
N ALA A 195 7.13 -8.23 -19.70
CA ALA A 195 6.99 -8.93 -20.98
C ALA A 195 5.73 -8.52 -21.77
N VAL A 196 5.93 -8.55 -23.08
CA VAL A 196 5.14 -8.02 -24.19
C VAL A 196 3.97 -8.93 -24.59
N SER A 197 2.96 -8.27 -25.16
CA SER A 197 1.83 -8.74 -25.99
C SER A 197 0.64 -9.37 -25.26
N GLY A 198 -0.53 -8.77 -25.50
CA GLY A 198 -1.82 -9.44 -25.23
C GLY A 198 -2.88 -8.66 -24.47
N GLY A 199 -2.87 -7.32 -24.51
CA GLY A 199 -4.08 -6.50 -24.32
C GLY A 199 -4.86 -6.67 -23.01
N ILE A 200 -4.34 -6.13 -21.91
CA ILE A 200 -5.13 -5.59 -20.80
C ILE A 200 -4.42 -4.31 -20.37
N ASN A 201 -5.12 -3.17 -20.43
CA ASN A 201 -4.57 -1.87 -20.03
C ASN A 201 -4.37 -1.86 -18.51
N CYS A 202 -3.18 -2.27 -18.06
CA CYS A 202 -2.70 -2.08 -16.71
C CYS A 202 -2.01 -0.73 -16.67
N TRP A 203 -2.60 0.24 -15.97
CA TRP A 203 -1.97 1.53 -15.74
C TRP A 203 -0.80 1.33 -14.77
N LEU A 204 0.42 1.35 -15.29
CA LEU A 204 1.64 1.52 -14.51
C LEU A 204 1.76 3.01 -14.20
N ILE A 205 1.82 3.35 -12.92
CA ILE A 205 2.17 4.69 -12.47
C ILE A 205 3.70 4.70 -12.34
N ASP A 206 4.36 5.32 -13.31
CA ASP A 206 5.77 5.77 -13.25
C ASP A 206 5.80 7.28 -12.98
#